data_AF-A0A0F3RVD5-F1
#
_entry.id   AF-A0A0F3RVD5-F1
#
_cell.length_a   1.000
_cell.length_b   1.000
_cell.length_c   1.000
_cell.angle_alpha   90.00
_cell.angle_beta   90.00
_cell.angle_gamma   90.00
#
_symmetry.space_group_name_H-M   'P 1'
#
loop_
_entity.id
_entity.type
_entity.pdbx_description
1 polymer ?
#
loop_
_entity_poly.entity_id
_entity_poly.type
_entity_poly.pdbx_seq_one_letter_code
_entity_poly.pdbx_strand_id
1 'polypeptide(L)'
;MAQIAAGATATPKMQMSPERAHEVVQMTQRIRQNFPELNAVPDEQLIYATWRSFKRIDQTSDSDYHKMANVFFREFDRHLLHYQFSKAGEDDVVRHRFFAIITDLFQ
;
A
#
# COMPACT_ATOMS: atom_id res chain seq x y z
N MET A 1 35.97 -2.20 -24.52
CA MET A 1 36.06 -3.63 -24.15
C MET A 1 36.03 -3.73 -22.63
N ALA A 2 35.20 -4.64 -22.11
CA ALA A 2 34.92 -5.02 -20.70
C ALA A 2 34.22 -3.96 -19.83
N GLN A 3 32.92 -4.03 -19.50
CA GLN A 3 32.06 -5.03 -18.81
C GLN A 3 31.94 -4.86 -17.28
N ILE A 4 30.75 -4.34 -16.91
CA ILE A 4 29.79 -4.79 -15.89
C ILE A 4 30.17 -4.70 -14.40
N ALA A 5 29.38 -3.95 -13.64
CA ALA A 5 28.82 -4.44 -12.38
C ALA A 5 27.48 -3.77 -12.06
N ALA A 6 26.43 -4.60 -12.14
CA ALA A 6 25.20 -4.57 -11.37
C ALA A 6 24.55 -3.19 -11.09
N GLY A 7 23.45 -2.92 -11.79
CA GLY A 7 22.39 -2.10 -11.22
C GLY A 7 21.92 -2.77 -9.92
N ALA A 8 22.48 -2.32 -8.81
CA ALA A 8 21.94 -2.60 -7.50
C ALA A 8 20.50 -2.12 -7.53
N THR A 9 19.55 -3.03 -7.58
CA THR A 9 18.18 -2.76 -7.16
C THR A 9 18.27 -2.40 -5.69
N ALA A 10 18.53 -1.12 -5.42
CA ALA A 10 18.45 -0.57 -4.09
C ALA A 10 17.03 -0.85 -3.61
N THR A 11 16.87 -1.86 -2.76
CA THR A 11 15.65 -2.08 -2.02
C THR A 11 15.33 -0.73 -1.38
N PRO A 12 14.20 -0.09 -1.71
CA PRO A 12 13.91 1.23 -1.18
C PRO A 12 13.99 1.14 0.34
N LYS A 13 14.97 1.81 0.95
CA LYS A 13 15.04 1.87 2.42
C LYS A 13 13.72 2.47 2.89
N MET A 14 12.98 1.73 3.71
CA MET A 14 11.76 2.20 4.36
C MET A 14 12.14 3.33 5.33
N GLN A 15 12.23 4.56 4.82
CA GLN A 15 12.42 5.75 5.63
C GLN A 15 11.04 6.34 5.92
N MET A 16 10.71 6.51 7.20
CA MET A 16 9.48 7.15 7.67
C MET A 16 9.65 7.61 9.13
N SER A 17 8.78 8.53 9.59
CA SER A 17 8.74 8.93 11.00
C SER A 17 8.15 7.81 11.87
N PRO A 18 8.38 7.81 13.20
CA PRO A 18 7.79 6.83 14.11
C PRO A 18 6.26 6.78 14.04
N GLU A 19 5.61 7.94 13.87
CA GLU A 19 4.15 8.05 13.74
C GLU A 19 3.68 7.34 12.47
N ARG A 20 4.34 7.61 11.33
CA ARG A 20 4.00 6.96 10.06
C ARG A 20 4.30 5.46 10.09
N ALA A 21 5.32 5.01 10.81
CA ALA A 21 5.59 3.58 11.01
C ALA A 21 4.46 2.89 11.78
N HIS A 22 3.93 3.55 12.81
CA HIS A 22 2.80 3.05 13.57
C HIS A 22 1.54 2.93 12.69
N GLU A 23 1.23 3.96 11.90
CA GLU A 23 0.10 3.95 10.97
C GLU A 23 0.23 2.83 9.91
N VAL A 24 1.42 2.59 9.37
CA VAL A 24 1.68 1.49 8.43
C VAL A 24 1.39 0.14 9.05
N VAL A 25 1.81 -0.09 10.30
CA VAL A 25 1.56 -1.34 11.02
C VAL A 25 0.07 -1.52 11.29
N GLN A 26 -0.61 -0.48 11.79
CA GLN A 26 -2.05 -0.51 12.04
C GLN A 26 -2.85 -0.77 10.77
N MET A 27 -2.52 -0.05 9.68
CA MET A 27 -3.12 -0.25 8.37
C MET A 27 -2.92 -1.68 7.89
N THR A 28 -1.71 -2.23 8.03
CA THR A 28 -1.40 -3.60 7.60
C THR A 28 -2.22 -4.64 8.38
N GLN A 29 -2.38 -4.47 9.70
CA GLN A 29 -3.23 -5.33 10.52
C GLN A 29 -4.69 -5.25 10.09
N ARG A 30 -5.21 -4.04 9.87
CA ARG A 30 -6.60 -3.85 9.39
C ARG A 30 -6.80 -4.41 8.00
N ILE A 31 -5.82 -4.29 7.10
CA ILE A 31 -5.86 -4.94 5.78
C ILE A 31 -5.92 -6.46 5.96
N ARG A 32 -5.09 -7.05 6.83
CA ARG A 32 -5.12 -8.49 7.09
C ARG A 32 -6.49 -8.97 7.59
N GLN A 33 -7.14 -8.20 8.46
CA GLN A 33 -8.45 -8.52 9.01
C GLN A 33 -9.57 -8.35 7.99
N ASN A 34 -9.51 -7.28 7.19
CA ASN A 34 -10.58 -6.94 6.27
C ASN A 34 -10.48 -7.69 4.95
N PHE A 35 -9.29 -8.14 4.53
CA PHE A 35 -9.01 -8.80 3.25
C PHE A 35 -8.51 -10.24 3.42
N PRO A 36 -9.42 -11.21 3.71
CA PRO A 36 -9.04 -12.62 3.85
C PRO A 36 -8.36 -13.19 2.60
N GLU A 37 -8.65 -12.65 1.41
CA GLU A 37 -8.00 -13.00 0.15
C GLU A 37 -6.48 -12.69 0.15
N LEU A 38 -6.01 -11.84 1.06
CA LEU A 38 -4.58 -11.54 1.22
C LEU A 38 -3.88 -12.43 2.25
N ASN A 39 -4.55 -13.38 2.90
CA ASN A 39 -3.94 -14.21 3.95
C ASN A 39 -2.71 -15.00 3.50
N ALA A 40 -2.63 -15.35 2.21
CA ALA A 40 -1.46 -16.03 1.64
C ALA A 40 -0.25 -15.11 1.43
N VAL A 41 -0.43 -13.79 1.50
CA VAL A 41 0.64 -12.80 1.33
C VAL A 41 1.49 -12.72 2.60
N PRO A 42 2.83 -12.88 2.54
CA PRO A 42 3.70 -12.72 3.70
C PRO A 42 3.61 -11.33 4.34
N ASP A 43 3.71 -11.23 5.66
CA ASP A 43 3.63 -9.96 6.39
C ASP A 43 4.62 -8.92 5.87
N GLU A 44 5.87 -9.30 5.58
CA GLU A 44 6.89 -8.39 5.07
C GLU A 44 6.47 -7.73 3.75
N GLN A 45 5.87 -8.50 2.84
CA GLN A 45 5.39 -7.99 1.55
C GLN A 45 4.19 -7.08 1.74
N LEU A 46 3.28 -7.44 2.65
CA LEU A 46 2.10 -6.65 2.95
C LEU A 46 2.48 -5.31 3.59
N ILE A 47 3.39 -5.32 4.58
CA ILE A 47 3.94 -4.12 5.22
C ILE A 47 4.62 -3.22 4.17
N TYR A 48 5.42 -3.81 3.28
CA TYR A 48 6.09 -3.04 2.22
C TYR A 48 5.12 -2.40 1.23
N ALA A 49 4.09 -3.13 0.79
CA ALA A 49 3.06 -2.58 -0.07
C ALA A 49 2.27 -1.46 0.62
N THR A 50 1.92 -1.64 1.89
CA THR A 50 1.26 -0.62 2.71
C THR A 50 2.11 0.64 2.85
N TRP A 51 3.38 0.50 3.25
CA TRP A 51 4.32 1.63 3.35
C TRP A 51 4.44 2.39 2.02
N ARG A 52 4.61 1.67 0.92
CA ARG A 52 4.75 2.27 -0.42
C ARG A 52 3.51 3.08 -0.79
N SER A 53 2.33 2.57 -0.43
CA SER A 53 1.05 3.23 -0.68
C SER A 53 0.90 4.51 0.15
N PHE A 54 1.30 4.51 1.43
CA PHE A 54 1.37 5.74 2.24
C PHE A 54 2.36 6.75 1.69
N LYS A 55 3.56 6.30 1.27
CA LYS A 55 4.55 7.18 0.63
C LYS A 55 3.97 7.85 -0.62
N ARG A 56 3.05 7.18 -1.33
CA ARG A 56 2.39 7.76 -2.49
C ARG A 56 1.34 8.80 -2.09
N ILE A 57 0.55 8.55 -1.04
CA ILE A 57 -0.37 9.55 -0.46
C ILE A 57 0.39 10.81 -0.05
N ASP A 58 1.52 10.65 0.66
CA ASP A 58 2.33 11.78 1.14
C ASP A 58 2.84 12.67 0.00
N GLN A 59 2.99 12.11 -1.21
CA GLN A 59 3.41 12.84 -2.39
C GLN A 59 2.28 13.60 -3.08
N THR A 60 1.02 13.22 -2.90
CA THR A 60 -0.10 13.83 -3.65
C THR A 60 -0.71 15.04 -2.94
N SER A 61 -0.32 15.34 -1.68
CA SER A 61 -0.84 16.49 -0.89
C SER A 61 -2.37 16.55 -0.80
N ASP A 62 -3.06 15.44 -1.01
CA ASP A 62 -4.52 15.36 -0.93
C ASP A 62 -4.98 15.20 0.51
N SER A 63 -5.89 16.07 0.96
CA SER A 63 -6.57 15.95 2.26
C SER A 63 -7.91 15.20 2.18
N ASP A 64 -8.35 14.83 0.98
CA ASP A 64 -9.60 14.13 0.72
C ASP A 64 -9.39 12.61 0.89
N TYR A 65 -10.08 12.02 1.86
CA TYR A 65 -9.98 10.58 2.16
C TYR A 65 -10.36 9.67 0.98
N HIS A 66 -11.30 10.06 0.11
CA HIS A 66 -11.63 9.28 -1.09
C HIS A 66 -10.48 9.28 -2.08
N LYS A 67 -9.82 10.44 -2.26
CA LYS A 67 -8.63 10.51 -3.10
C LYS A 67 -7.47 9.71 -2.51
N MET A 68 -7.22 9.84 -1.19
CA MET A 68 -6.20 9.06 -0.49
C MET A 68 -6.45 7.55 -0.66
N ALA A 69 -7.67 7.08 -0.45
CA ALA A 69 -8.03 5.67 -0.62
C ALA A 69 -7.85 5.18 -2.05
N ASN A 70 -8.20 6.00 -3.05
CA ASN A 70 -7.99 5.65 -4.45
C ASN A 70 -6.50 5.59 -4.81
N VAL A 71 -5.69 6.55 -4.33
CA VAL A 71 -4.24 6.56 -4.54
C VAL A 71 -3.59 5.36 -3.85
N PHE A 72 -3.99 5.08 -2.61
CA PHE A 72 -3.54 3.91 -1.86
C PHE A 72 -3.84 2.63 -2.62
N PHE A 73 -5.12 2.40 -2.94
CA PHE A 73 -5.58 1.20 -3.60
C PHE A 73 -4.82 0.94 -4.91
N ARG A 74 -4.66 1.97 -5.75
CA ARG A 74 -3.96 1.83 -7.04
C ARG A 74 -2.49 1.45 -6.87
N GLU A 75 -1.80 2.07 -5.92
CA GLU A 75 -0.39 1.73 -5.66
C GLU A 75 -0.29 0.31 -5.05
N PHE A 76 -1.21 -0.04 -4.15
CA PHE A 76 -1.27 -1.34 -3.51
C PHE A 76 -1.58 -2.48 -4.49
N ASP A 77 -2.65 -2.38 -5.28
CA ASP A 77 -3.06 -3.40 -6.26
C ASP A 77 -2.00 -3.57 -7.36
N ARG A 78 -1.38 -2.47 -7.81
CA ARG A 78 -0.26 -2.53 -8.76
C ARG A 78 0.92 -3.32 -8.22
N HIS A 79 1.32 -3.07 -6.98
CA HIS A 79 2.60 -3.55 -6.45
C HIS A 79 2.51 -4.88 -5.71
N LEU A 80 1.38 -5.18 -5.08
CA LEU A 80 1.18 -6.43 -4.37
C LEU A 80 0.50 -7.50 -5.24
N LEU A 81 -0.46 -7.08 -6.07
CA LEU A 81 -1.38 -8.01 -6.74
C LEU A 81 -1.29 -7.94 -8.27
N HIS A 82 -0.42 -7.09 -8.82
CA HIS A 82 -0.26 -6.91 -10.26
C HIS A 82 -1.59 -6.64 -11.01
N TYR A 83 -2.43 -5.78 -10.40
CA TYR A 83 -3.74 -5.38 -10.90
C TYR A 83 -4.81 -6.48 -10.87
N GLN A 84 -4.75 -7.44 -9.95
CA GLN A 84 -5.76 -8.50 -9.89
C GLN A 84 -7.14 -7.96 -9.53
N PHE A 85 -7.26 -7.04 -8.57
CA PHE A 85 -8.55 -6.45 -8.23
C PHE A 85 -9.09 -5.58 -9.36
N SER A 86 -8.21 -4.77 -9.97
CA SER A 86 -8.57 -3.96 -11.14
C SER A 86 -9.03 -4.81 -12.33
N LYS A 87 -8.38 -5.95 -12.59
CA LYS A 87 -8.77 -6.85 -13.68
C LYS A 87 -10.04 -7.65 -13.38
N ALA A 88 -10.32 -7.92 -12.10
CA ALA A 88 -11.53 -8.60 -11.66
C ALA A 88 -12.77 -7.68 -11.66
N GLY A 89 -12.60 -6.36 -11.86
CA GLY A 89 -13.70 -5.39 -11.79
C GLY A 89 -14.18 -5.14 -10.35
N GLU A 90 -13.39 -5.52 -9.35
CA GLU A 90 -13.71 -5.38 -7.93
C GLU A 90 -13.25 -4.03 -7.33
N ASP A 91 -12.75 -3.14 -8.18
CA ASP A 91 -12.18 -1.84 -7.83
C ASP A 91 -13.02 -1.05 -6.83
N ASP A 92 -14.32 -0.94 -7.07
CA ASP A 92 -15.20 -0.12 -6.24
C ASP A 92 -15.38 -0.69 -4.83
N VAL A 93 -15.58 -2.01 -4.72
CA VAL A 93 -15.77 -2.69 -3.43
C VAL A 93 -14.48 -2.67 -2.62
N VAL A 94 -13.35 -2.97 -3.27
CA VAL A 94 -12.03 -2.98 -2.63
C VAL A 94 -11.62 -1.57 -2.20
N ARG A 95 -11.83 -0.56 -3.05
CA ARG A 95 -11.59 0.84 -2.72
C ARG A 95 -12.44 1.31 -1.55
N HIS A 96 -13.70 0.88 -1.45
CA HIS A 96 -14.56 1.22 -0.32
C HIS A 96 -14.04 0.63 1.00
N ARG A 97 -13.56 -0.62 0.99
CA ARG A 97 -12.90 -1.24 2.15
C ARG A 97 -11.64 -0.48 2.55
N PHE A 98 -10.79 -0.08 1.60
CA PHE A 98 -9.62 0.76 1.90
C PHE A 98 -10.00 2.13 2.47
N PHE A 99 -11.05 2.76 1.93
CA PHE A 99 -11.56 4.03 2.45
C PHE A 99 -12.01 3.91 3.92
N ALA A 100 -12.76 2.86 4.26
CA ALA A 100 -13.18 2.62 5.64
C ALA A 100 -11.98 2.47 6.59
N ILE A 101 -10.93 1.78 6.17
CA ILE A 101 -9.72 1.60 6.98
C ILE A 101 -8.97 2.93 7.17
N ILE A 102 -8.80 3.71 6.09
CA ILE A 102 -8.06 4.99 6.09
C ILE A 102 -8.79 6.04 6.93
N THR A 103 -10.11 6.14 6.79
CA THR A 103 -10.92 7.07 7.60
C THR A 103 -10.80 6.74 9.08
N ASP A 104 -10.90 5.47 9.46
CA ASP A 104 -10.74 5.01 10.84
C ASP A 104 -9.28 5.14 11.37
N LEU A 105 -8.29 5.40 10.51
CA LEU A 105 -6.88 5.57 10.89
C LEU A 105 -6.52 7.04 11.14
N PHE A 106 -7.25 7.95 10.52
CA PHE A 106 -7.00 9.40 10.54
C PHE A 106 -8.11 10.21 11.21
N GLN A 107 -9.08 9.54 11.84
CA GLN A 107 -10.05 10.12 12.77
C GLN A 107 -9.43 10.33 14.15
#